data_AF-A0A430RE82-F1
#
_entry.id   AF-A0A430RE82-F1
#
_cell.length_a   1.000
_cell.length_b   1.000
_cell.length_c   1.000
_cell.angle_alpha   90.00
_cell.angle_beta   90.00
_cell.angle_gamma   90.00
#
_symmetry.space_group_name_H-M   'P 1'
#
loop_
_entity.id
_entity.type
_entity.pdbx_description
1 polymer ?
#
loop_
_entity_poly.entity_id
_entity_poly.type
_entity_poly.pdbx_seq_one_letter_code
_entity_poly.pdbx_strand_id
1 'polypeptide(L)' 'MEFARVLKQAEERLRFLGEPHYSGLSDRPWPMVPWEGRMVRLAREMRVDGWSVWYEVLGREGVVLYALEARV' A
#
# COMPACT_ATOMS: atom_id res chain seq x y z
N MET A 1 14.44 0.60 -12.21
CA MET A 1 15.21 0.51 -10.94
C MET A 1 14.54 1.28 -9.80
N GLU A 2 13.82 2.38 -10.06
CA GLU A 2 13.13 3.17 -9.03
C GLU A 2 11.97 2.44 -8.34
N PHE A 3 11.07 1.81 -9.11
CA PHE A 3 9.91 1.08 -8.57
C PHE A 3 10.27 0.02 -7.52
N ALA A 4 11.26 -0.85 -7.80
CA ALA A 4 11.67 -1.90 -6.86
C ALA A 4 12.22 -1.33 -5.54
N ARG A 5 12.89 -0.17 -5.61
CA ARG A 5 13.39 0.54 -4.44
C ARG A 5 12.25 1.16 -3.62
N VAL A 6 11.26 1.76 -4.29
CA VAL A 6 10.05 2.31 -3.64
C VAL A 6 9.26 1.20 -2.96
N LEU A 7 9.04 0.08 -3.66
CA LEU A 7 8.34 -1.09 -3.14
C LEU A 7 8.99 -1.62 -1.87
N LYS A 8 10.32 -1.84 -1.90
CA LYS A 8 11.08 -2.30 -0.74
C LYS A 8 10.96 -1.33 0.44
N GLN A 9 11.11 -0.03 0.21
CA GLN A 9 10.98 0.98 1.27
C GLN A 9 9.55 1.05 1.83
N ALA A 10 8.54 0.88 0.98
CA ALA A 10 7.15 0.81 1.43
C ALA A 10 6.96 -0.39 2.35
N GLU A 11 7.42 -1.59 1.95
CA GLU A 11 7.30 -2.80 2.77
C GLU A 11 8.04 -2.69 4.11
N GLU A 12 9.27 -2.19 4.10
CA GLU A 12 10.06 -1.96 5.32
C GLU A 12 9.32 -1.02 6.29
N ARG A 13 8.71 0.04 5.77
CA ARG A 13 7.94 1.00 6.56
C ARG A 13 6.56 0.50 6.96
N LEU A 14 5.93 -0.42 6.23
CA LEU A 14 4.61 -0.95 6.59
C LEU A 14 4.72 -2.13 7.58
N ARG A 15 5.88 -2.81 7.63
CA ARG A 15 6.10 -3.98 8.48
C ARG A 15 5.86 -3.74 9.98
N PHE A 16 5.98 -2.50 10.47
CA PHE A 16 5.66 -2.20 11.87
C PHE A 16 4.15 -2.26 12.17
N LEU A 17 3.31 -2.09 11.15
CA LEU A 17 1.85 -2.15 11.25
C LEU A 17 1.33 -3.59 11.10
N GLY A 18 2.16 -4.44 10.49
CA GLY A 18 2.04 -5.89 10.37
C GLY A 18 2.42 -6.35 8.96
N GLU A 19 1.90 -7.47 8.46
CA GLU A 19 2.40 -8.10 7.23
C GLU A 19 1.96 -7.33 5.97
N PRO A 20 2.88 -6.75 5.17
CA PRO A 20 2.53 -5.98 4.00
C PRO A 20 2.13 -6.86 2.80
N HIS A 21 1.00 -6.56 2.19
CA HIS A 21 0.48 -7.22 0.99
C HIS A 21 0.29 -6.22 -0.15
N TYR A 22 1.14 -6.35 -1.16
CA TYR A 22 1.10 -5.49 -2.33
C TYR A 22 -0.09 -5.84 -3.23
N SER A 23 -0.91 -4.83 -3.53
CA SER A 23 -2.13 -4.94 -4.34
C SER A 23 -1.98 -4.36 -5.75
N GLY A 24 -0.78 -3.88 -6.12
CA GLY A 24 -0.50 -3.34 -7.45
C GLY A 24 -0.36 -1.82 -7.51
N LEU A 25 -0.34 -1.32 -8.74
CA LEU A 25 -0.25 0.11 -9.04
C LEU A 25 -1.65 0.73 -9.08
N SER A 26 -1.74 2.00 -8.68
CA SER A 26 -2.94 2.82 -8.81
C SER A 26 -2.63 4.09 -9.59
N ASP A 27 -3.58 4.49 -10.43
CA ASP A 27 -3.59 5.72 -11.20
C ASP A 27 -4.38 6.85 -10.52
N ARG A 28 -4.85 6.62 -9.27
CA ARG A 28 -5.71 7.54 -8.53
C ARG A 28 -5.51 7.44 -7.02
N PRO A 29 -5.83 8.51 -6.27
CA PRO A 29 -5.82 8.46 -4.82
C PRO A 29 -6.94 7.56 -4.27
N TRP A 30 -6.72 7.02 -3.07
CA TRP A 30 -7.65 6.15 -2.34
C TRP A 30 -8.16 4.92 -3.13
N PRO A 31 -7.28 4.06 -3.63
CA PRO A 31 -7.68 2.87 -4.37
C PRO A 31 -8.56 1.92 -3.55
N MET A 32 -9.46 1.23 -4.26
CA MET A 32 -10.25 0.11 -3.75
C MET A 32 -9.64 -1.19 -4.26
N VAL A 33 -9.26 -2.09 -3.36
CA VAL A 33 -8.58 -3.36 -3.69
C VAL A 33 -9.39 -4.57 -3.22
N PRO A 34 -9.40 -5.68 -3.96
CA PRO A 34 -10.07 -6.90 -3.52
C PRO A 34 -9.26 -7.62 -2.43
N TRP A 35 -9.92 -8.07 -1.37
CA TRP A 35 -9.34 -8.88 -0.30
C TRP A 35 -10.39 -9.78 0.32
N GLU A 36 -10.13 -11.10 0.41
CA GLU A 36 -11.02 -12.08 1.06
C GLU A 36 -12.52 -11.91 0.70
N GLY A 37 -12.81 -11.72 -0.59
CA GLY A 37 -14.19 -11.59 -1.07
C GLY A 37 -14.86 -10.23 -0.82
N ARG A 38 -14.15 -9.23 -0.30
CA ARG A 38 -14.65 -7.86 -0.13
C ARG A 38 -13.76 -6.84 -0.83
N MET A 39 -14.29 -5.63 -1.03
CA MET A 39 -13.52 -4.48 -1.49
C MET A 39 -13.06 -3.66 -0.30
N VAL A 40 -11.77 -3.36 -0.22
CA VAL A 40 -11.14 -2.58 0.84
C VAL A 40 -10.66 -1.24 0.29
N ARG A 41 -11.03 -0.15 0.95
CA ARG A 41 -10.52 1.18 0.64
C ARG A 41 -9.17 1.38 1.32
N LEU A 42 -8.15 1.71 0.55
CA LEU A 42 -6.85 2.13 1.08
C LEU A 42 -6.92 3.62 1.45
N ALA A 43 -7.32 3.90 2.69
CA ALA A 43 -7.69 5.25 3.12
C ALA A 43 -6.51 6.08 3.67
N ARG A 44 -5.37 5.44 3.96
CA ARG A 44 -4.18 6.09 4.53
C ARG A 44 -3.12 6.28 3.47
N GLU A 45 -2.38 7.38 3.57
CA GLU A 45 -1.28 7.70 2.66
C GLU A 45 0.05 7.74 3.42
N MET A 46 1.10 7.18 2.82
CA MET A 46 2.49 7.46 3.16
C MET A 46 3.25 7.83 1.89
N ARG A 47 4.17 8.80 1.97
CA ARG A 47 5.00 9.20 0.84
C ARG A 47 6.39 8.55 0.87
N VAL A 48 6.82 8.00 -0.25
CA VAL A 48 8.12 7.33 -0.43
C VAL A 48 8.70 7.72 -1.79
N ASP A 49 9.83 8.42 -1.81
CA ASP A 49 10.60 8.75 -3.03
C ASP A 49 9.74 9.23 -4.22
N GLY A 50 8.78 10.14 -4.00
CA GLY A 50 7.90 10.66 -5.07
C GLY A 50 6.66 9.80 -5.35
N TRP A 51 6.42 8.76 -4.58
CA TRP A 51 5.24 7.89 -4.70
C TRP A 51 4.32 8.03 -3.49
N SER A 52 3.03 7.85 -3.73
CA SER A 52 2.06 7.62 -2.67
C SER A 52 1.86 6.13 -2.47
N VAL A 53 2.16 5.68 -1.26
CA VAL A 53 1.82 4.35 -0.74
C VAL A 53 0.47 4.48 -0.05
N TRP A 54 -0.59 4.08 -0.74
CA TRP A 54 -1.92 3.98 -0.13
C TRP A 54 -2.02 2.67 0.62
N TYR A 55 -2.49 2.69 1.86
CA TYR A 55 -2.58 1.47 2.66
C TYR A 55 -3.79 1.46 3.61
N GLU A 56 -4.14 0.25 4.06
CA GLU A 56 -5.05 0.03 5.18
C GLU A 56 -4.62 -1.20 5.99
N VAL A 57 -4.82 -1.15 7.30
CA VAL A 57 -4.49 -2.24 8.21
C VAL A 57 -5.75 -3.03 8.55
N LEU A 58 -5.71 -4.34 8.32
CA LEU A 58 -6.83 -5.26 8.46
C LEU A 58 -6.65 -6.22 9.64
N GLY A 59 -7.75 -6.42 10.37
CA GLY A 59 -7.85 -7.43 11.43
C GLY A 59 -6.96 -7.15 12.65
N ARG A 60 -6.96 -8.09 13.60
CA ARG A 60 -6.03 -8.09 14.75
C ARG A 60 -4.65 -8.65 14.41
N GLU A 61 -4.55 -9.39 13.30
CA GLU A 61 -3.31 -10.04 12.85
C GLU A 61 -2.37 -9.08 12.09
N GLY A 62 -2.81 -7.85 11.80
CA GLY A 62 -1.95 -6.79 11.28
C GLY A 62 -1.67 -6.85 9.78
N VAL A 63 -2.52 -7.51 8.97
CA VAL A 63 -2.34 -7.48 7.51
C VAL A 63 -2.42 -6.04 6.99
N VAL A 64 -1.44 -5.60 6.21
CA VAL A 64 -1.39 -4.25 5.65
C VAL A 64 -1.53 -4.34 4.14
N LEU A 65 -2.73 -4.08 3.63
CA LEU A 65 -2.93 -3.97 2.19
C LEU A 65 -2.37 -2.64 1.72
N TYR A 66 -1.64 -2.66 0.61
CA TYR A 66 -1.14 -1.41 0.04
C TYR A 66 -1.06 -1.43 -1.48
N ALA A 67 -1.15 -0.23 -2.07
CA ALA A 67 -0.99 0.02 -3.49
C ALA A 67 -0.16 1.28 -3.71
N LEU A 68 0.49 1.38 -4.87
CA LEU A 68 1.42 2.46 -5.19
C LEU A 68 0.84 3.37 -6.28
N GLU A 69 0.76 4.67 -6.01
CA GLU A 69 0.41 5.71 -6.98
C GLU A 69 1.67 6.55 -7.29
N ALA A 70 2.03 6.64 -8.57
CA ALA A 70 3.10 7.52 -9.01
C ALA A 70 2.61 8.97 -8.97
N ARG A 71 3.35 9.87 -8.32
CA ARG A 71 3.11 11.31 -8.42
C ARG A 71 4.03 11.85 -9.52
N VAL A 72 3.50 11.94 -10.74
CA VAL A 72 4.14 12.66 -11.85
C VAL A 72 4.12 14.17 -11.62
#